data_AF-A0A534W6L6-F1
#
_entry.id   AF-A0A534W6L6-F1
#
_cell.length_a   1.000
_cell.length_b   1.000
_cell.length_c   1.000
_cell.angle_alpha   90.00
_cell.angle_beta   90.00
_cell.angle_gamma   90.00
#
_symmetry.space_group_name_H-M   'P 1'
#
loop_
_entity.id
_entity.type
_entity.pdbx_description
1 polymer ?
#
loop_
_entity_poly.entity_id
_entity_poly.type
_entity_poly.pdbx_seq_one_letter_code
_entity_poly.pdbx_strand_id
1 'polypeptide(L)'
;MQAHRAGGPGGQHRNKSETAVRLVHLPTGVVAEGKDQRSRAQNLAAALDRLREKLARRAYRPPPRHKTRPSRAAKEKRLSEKRRAAERKKERRWAE
;
A
#
# COMPACT_ATOMS: atom_id res chain seq x y z
N MET A 1 13.49 23.63 4.10
CA MET A 1 13.27 23.51 2.63
C MET A 1 14.62 23.72 1.97
N GLN A 2 15.01 22.84 1.06
CA GLN A 2 16.26 22.98 0.30
C GLN A 2 15.91 23.14 -1.18
N ALA A 3 16.46 24.17 -1.84
CA ALA A 3 16.41 24.29 -3.29
C ALA A 3 17.70 23.69 -3.87
N HIS A 4 17.60 23.03 -5.01
CA HIS A 4 18.75 22.44 -5.69
C HIS A 4 18.56 22.43 -7.20
N ARG A 5 19.62 22.15 -7.93
CA ARG A 5 19.58 22.02 -9.40
C ARG A 5 18.90 20.70 -9.77
N ALA A 6 18.02 20.75 -10.76
CA ALA A 6 17.37 19.54 -11.26
C ALA A 6 18.38 18.71 -12.05
N GLY A 7 18.66 17.47 -11.61
CA GLY A 7 19.48 16.53 -12.38
C GLY A 7 18.78 16.02 -13.65
N GLY A 8 19.57 15.60 -14.65
CA GLY A 8 19.10 14.94 -15.87
C GLY A 8 19.30 15.77 -17.15
N PRO A 9 19.07 15.18 -18.33
CA PRO A 9 19.28 15.84 -19.62
C PRO A 9 18.40 17.08 -19.76
N GLY A 10 18.99 18.18 -20.22
CA GLY A 10 18.27 19.44 -20.46
C GLY A 10 19.20 20.57 -20.86
N GLY A 11 18.61 21.71 -21.21
CA GLY A 11 19.35 22.92 -21.59
C GLY A 11 19.95 23.66 -20.39
N GLN A 12 20.65 24.76 -20.68
CA GLN A 12 21.33 25.59 -19.67
C GLN A 12 20.41 26.01 -18.52
N HIS A 13 19.14 26.33 -18.82
CA HIS A 13 18.16 26.73 -17.83
C HIS A 13 17.91 25.65 -16.76
N ARG A 14 17.84 24.37 -17.15
CA ARG A 14 17.64 23.25 -16.20
C ARG A 14 18.90 23.00 -15.36
N ASN A 15 20.07 23.05 -16.00
CA ASN A 15 21.33 22.65 -15.37
C ASN A 15 21.92 23.73 -14.46
N LYS A 16 21.61 25.01 -14.71
CA LYS A 16 22.11 26.15 -13.92
C LYS A 16 21.12 26.62 -12.85
N SER A 17 19.81 26.51 -13.10
CA SER A 17 18.80 27.08 -12.19
C SER A 17 18.46 26.13 -11.05
N GLU A 18 18.34 26.66 -9.83
CA GLU A 18 17.98 25.93 -8.61
C GLU A 18 16.47 25.88 -8.41
N THR A 19 15.78 25.25 -9.37
CA THR A 19 14.32 25.20 -9.42
C THR A 19 13.74 23.97 -8.73
N ALA A 20 14.54 22.93 -8.46
CA ALA A 20 14.09 21.75 -7.74
C ALA A 20 13.97 22.06 -6.24
N VAL A 21 12.97 21.46 -5.59
CA VAL A 21 12.66 21.69 -4.18
C VAL A 21 12.61 20.36 -3.44
N ARG A 22 13.35 20.25 -2.34
CA ARG A 22 13.27 19.16 -1.38
C ARG A 22 12.71 19.66 -0.04
N LEU A 23 11.69 18.96 0.45
CA LEU A 23 11.04 19.18 1.73
C LEU A 23 11.29 17.98 2.65
N VAL A 24 11.55 18.25 3.91
CA VAL A 24 11.73 17.26 4.96
C VAL A 24 10.73 17.56 6.06
N HIS A 25 9.90 16.59 6.42
CA HIS A 25 9.06 16.66 7.61
C HIS A 25 9.88 16.21 8.82
N LEU A 26 10.37 17.17 9.61
CA LEU A 26 11.30 16.93 10.73
C LEU A 26 10.82 15.83 11.69
N PRO A 27 9.56 15.83 12.17
CA PRO A 27 9.12 14.84 13.17
C PRO A 27 9.12 13.39 12.68
N THR A 28 8.93 13.15 11.38
CA THR A 28 8.83 11.78 10.83
C THR A 28 10.00 11.40 9.93
N GLY A 29 10.89 12.35 9.60
CA GLY A 29 11.97 12.18 8.64
C GLY A 29 11.50 11.96 7.20
N VAL A 30 10.21 12.15 6.88
CA VAL A 30 9.70 11.91 5.52
C VAL A 30 10.17 13.02 4.59
N VAL A 31 10.78 12.61 3.48
CA VAL A 31 11.29 13.52 2.45
C VAL A 31 10.40 13.48 1.21
N ALA A 32 10.10 14.64 0.66
CA ALA A 32 9.41 14.81 -0.62
C ALA A 32 10.18 15.78 -1.51
N GLU A 33 10.16 15.54 -2.82
CA GLU A 33 10.89 16.34 -3.80
C GLU A 33 9.98 16.68 -4.99
N GLY A 34 10.10 17.90 -5.50
CA GLY A 34 9.45 18.38 -6.72
C GLY A 34 10.50 19.02 -7.64
N LYS A 35 10.59 18.54 -8.88
CA LYS A 35 11.59 19.01 -9.87
C LYS A 35 11.12 18.97 -11.33
N ASP A 36 9.82 18.76 -11.52
CA ASP A 36 9.25 18.44 -12.82
C ASP A 36 8.93 19.70 -13.64
N GLN A 37 8.68 20.82 -12.94
CA GLN A 37 8.30 22.08 -13.55
C GLN A 37 9.48 23.05 -13.64
N ARG A 38 9.38 24.03 -14.55
CA ARG A 38 10.38 25.10 -14.70
C ARG A 38 10.34 26.08 -13.53
N SER A 39 9.16 26.30 -12.94
CA SER A 39 8.97 27.22 -11.82
C SER A 39 9.22 26.54 -10.46
N ARG A 40 10.02 27.18 -9.62
CA ARG A 40 10.23 26.76 -8.22
C ARG A 40 8.94 26.73 -7.41
N ALA A 41 8.03 27.68 -7.64
CA ALA A 41 6.76 27.76 -6.91
C ALA A 41 5.86 26.56 -7.21
N GLN A 42 5.80 26.14 -8.49
CA GLN A 42 5.06 24.95 -8.90
C GLN A 42 5.70 23.67 -8.34
N ASN A 43 7.04 23.59 -8.33
CA ASN A 43 7.75 22.48 -7.71
C ASN A 43 7.55 22.41 -6.19
N LEU A 44 7.44 23.56 -5.51
CA LEU A 44 7.11 23.63 -4.09
C LEU A 44 5.70 23.10 -3.82
N ALA A 45 4.70 23.52 -4.60
CA ALA A 45 3.33 23.01 -4.49
C ALA A 45 3.29 21.48 -4.68
N ALA A 46 3.93 20.98 -5.75
CA ALA A 46 4.03 19.54 -6.00
C ALA A 46 4.75 18.78 -4.87
N ALA A 47 5.83 19.34 -4.32
CA ALA A 47 6.55 18.74 -3.19
C ALA A 47 5.70 18.69 -1.92
N LEU A 48 4.89 19.73 -1.66
CA LEU A 48 3.95 19.77 -0.52
C LEU A 48 2.86 18.71 -0.66
N ASP A 49 2.26 18.57 -1.84
CA ASP A 49 1.20 17.59 -2.07
C ASP A 49 1.74 16.16 -1.94
N ARG A 50 2.92 15.88 -2.50
CA ARG A 50 3.63 14.60 -2.29
C ARG A 50 3.96 14.35 -0.83
N LEU A 51 4.32 15.39 -0.07
CA LEU A 51 4.62 15.25 1.36
C LEU A 51 3.36 14.89 2.15
N ARG A 52 2.24 15.58 1.88
CA ARG A 52 0.93 15.32 2.48
C ARG A 52 0.47 13.89 2.22
N GLU A 53 0.56 13.42 0.98
CA GLU A 53 0.18 12.06 0.62
C GLU A 53 1.02 11.00 1.35
N LYS A 54 2.34 11.19 1.40
CA LYS A 54 3.25 10.29 2.13
C LYS A 54 2.94 10.25 3.63
N LEU A 55 2.65 11.40 4.23
CA LEU A 55 2.28 11.50 5.65
C LEU A 55 0.92 10.84 5.91
N ALA A 56 -0.07 11.09 5.06
CA ALA A 56 -1.39 10.46 5.17
C ALA A 56 -1.29 8.93 5.08
N ARG A 57 -0.54 8.42 4.10
CA ARG A 57 -0.31 6.97 3.96
C ARG A 57 0.41 6.37 5.16
N ARG A 58 1.35 7.09 5.78
CA ARG A 58 2.06 6.63 6.97
C ARG A 58 1.19 6.67 8.23
N ALA A 59 0.32 7.67 8.35
CA ALA A 59 -0.62 7.81 9.45
C ALA A 59 -1.80 6.83 9.34
N TYR A 60 -2.09 6.33 8.13
CA TYR A 60 -3.17 5.39 7.91
C TYR A 60 -2.91 4.07 8.62
N ARG A 61 -3.73 3.79 9.63
CA ARG A 61 -3.76 2.51 10.34
C ARG A 61 -4.89 1.66 9.76
N PRO A 62 -4.60 0.52 9.12
CA PRO A 62 -5.65 -0.36 8.63
C PRO A 62 -6.48 -0.89 9.82
N PRO A 63 -7.80 -0.98 9.68
CA PRO A 63 -8.64 -1.57 10.72
C PRO A 63 -8.26 -3.05 10.95
N PRO A 64 -8.38 -3.56 12.18
CA PRO A 64 -8.06 -4.95 12.47
C PRO A 64 -8.97 -5.89 11.67
N ARG A 65 -8.39 -6.91 11.05
CA ARG A 65 -9.15 -7.96 10.37
C ARG A 65 -9.76 -8.89 11.41
N HIS A 66 -11.08 -8.92 11.51
CA HIS A 66 -11.78 -9.94 12.29
C HIS A 66 -11.82 -11.26 11.51
N LYS A 67 -11.43 -12.37 12.16
CA LYS A 67 -11.47 -13.70 11.53
C LYS A 67 -12.93 -14.07 11.22
N THR A 68 -13.21 -14.44 9.97
CA THR A 68 -14.53 -14.94 9.57
C THR A 68 -14.70 -16.39 10.00
N ARG A 69 -15.93 -16.76 10.37
CA ARG A 69 -16.28 -18.16 10.66
C ARG A 69 -16.49 -18.92 9.34
N PRO A 70 -16.31 -20.26 9.31
CA PRO A 70 -16.67 -21.06 8.15
C PRO A 70 -18.14 -20.83 7.74
N SER A 71 -18.38 -20.76 6.43
CA SER A 71 -19.72 -20.58 5.88
C SER A 71 -20.65 -21.74 6.24
N ARG A 72 -21.97 -21.50 6.20
CA ARG A 72 -22.98 -22.54 6.41
C ARG A 72 -22.80 -23.71 5.44
N ALA A 73 -22.60 -23.41 4.16
CA ALA A 73 -22.32 -24.41 3.12
C ALA A 73 -21.07 -25.26 3.44
N ALA A 74 -20.00 -24.65 3.96
CA ALA A 74 -18.81 -25.39 4.37
C ALA A 74 -19.08 -26.33 5.57
N LYS A 75 -19.95 -25.92 6.50
CA LYS A 75 -20.38 -26.79 7.62
C LYS A 75 -21.25 -27.94 7.13
N GLU A 76 -22.21 -27.66 6.25
CA GLU A 76 -23.11 -28.66 5.68
C GLU A 76 -22.33 -29.71 4.86
N LYS A 77 -21.38 -29.28 4.03
CA LYS A 77 -20.48 -30.18 3.29
C LYS A 77 -19.66 -31.08 4.22
N ARG A 78 -19.10 -30.53 5.30
CA ARG A 78 -18.36 -31.33 6.29
C ARG A 78 -19.24 -32.38 6.97
N LEU A 79 -20.48 -32.01 7.33
CA LEU A 79 -21.44 -32.93 7.95
C LEU A 79 -21.86 -34.04 6.97
N SER A 80 -22.11 -33.70 5.70
CA SER A 80 -22.48 -34.69 4.69
C SER A 80 -21.34 -35.64 4.36
N GLU A 81 -20.11 -35.15 4.25
CA GLU A 81 -18.91 -35.98 4.08
C GLU A 81 -18.70 -36.92 5.26
N LYS A 82 -18.87 -36.44 6.51
CA LYS A 82 -18.78 -37.26 7.72
C LYS A 82 -19.84 -38.38 7.72
N ARG A 83 -21.07 -38.08 7.31
CA ARG A 83 -22.15 -39.08 7.17
C ARG A 83 -21.80 -40.15 6.13
N ARG A 84 -21.41 -39.74 4.92
CA ARG A 84 -21.02 -40.66 3.83
C ARG A 84 -19.83 -41.55 4.21
N ALA A 85 -18.90 -41.05 5.02
CA ALA A 85 -17.77 -41.84 5.50
C ALA A 85 -18.21 -42.89 6.55
N ALA A 86 -19.17 -42.55 7.40
CA ALA A 86 -19.73 -43.46 8.40
C ALA A 86 -20.53 -44.61 7.74
N GLU A 87 -21.37 -44.30 6.75
CA GLU A 87 -22.11 -45.30 5.97
C GLU A 87 -21.16 -46.30 5.30
N ARG A 88 -20.14 -45.80 4.58
CA ARG A 88 -19.10 -46.65 3.98
C ARG A 88 -18.31 -47.52 4.97
N LYS A 89 -18.20 -47.10 6.23
CA LYS A 89 -17.57 -47.94 7.28
C LYS A 89 -18.53 -49.02 7.78
N LYS A 90 -19.81 -48.68 7.93
CA LYS A 90 -20.85 -49.63 8.36
C LYS A 90 -21.01 -50.74 7.34
N GLU A 91 -21.10 -50.40 6.06
CA GLU A 91 -21.19 -51.36 4.95
C GLU A 91 -20.00 -52.33 4.95
N ARG A 92 -18.77 -51.82 5.07
CA ARG A 92 -17.57 -52.66 5.16
C ARG A 92 -17.61 -53.62 6.35
N ARG A 93 -17.99 -53.13 7.53
CA ARG A 93 -18.09 -53.95 8.74
C ARG A 93 -19.13 -55.08 8.63
N TRP A 94 -20.16 -54.90 7.80
CA TRP A 94 -21.23 -55.88 7.59
C TRP A 94 -20.96 -56.82 6.42
N ALA A 95 -19.92 -56.54 5.62
CA ALA A 95 -19.48 -57.36 4.51
C ALA A 95 -18.34 -58.32 4.89
N GLU A 96 -17.75 -58.14 6.08
CA GLU A 96 -16.94 -59.14 6.82
C GLU A 96 -17.86 -60.04 7.65
#